data_AF-A0A534SR36-F1
#
_entry.id   AF-A0A534SR36-F1
#
_cell.length_a   1.000
_cell.length_b   1.000
_cell.length_c   1.000
_cell.angle_alpha   90.00
_cell.angle_beta   90.00
_cell.angle_gamma   90.00
#
_symmetry.space_group_name_H-M   'P 1'
#
loop_
_entity.id
_entity.type
_entity.pdbx_description
1 polymer ?
#
loop_
_entity_poly.entity_id
_entity_poly.type
_entity_poly.pdbx_seq_one_letter_code
_entity_poly.pdbx_strand_id
1 'polypeptide(L)'
;MKRSHILAALSVALLAAAPRSASGAECSSACAVGKRTCMAEARTAFSSCRATCRTSSSPGQCRTSCLADVAAARKACRTDLTDCRTSCPPPSPCTGACGQQMASCMRGVQTTGKSCGQDCLDQGRSAAAACRQAADPASCLRAAASQLAMCLRGCANGVHDGAVGCAAMLRACIAACPGGSPSGAFLD
;
A
#
# COMPACT_ATOMS: atom_id res chain seq x y z
N MET A 1 19.42 -19.36 -36.67
CA MET A 1 20.47 -19.53 -35.65
C MET A 1 20.08 -18.65 -34.46
N LYS A 2 19.26 -19.07 -33.50
CA LYS A 2 19.47 -20.07 -32.41
C LYS A 2 20.63 -19.69 -31.48
N ARG A 3 20.30 -19.01 -30.37
CA ARG A 3 21.01 -18.84 -29.07
C ARG A 3 20.40 -17.60 -28.37
N SER A 4 19.88 -17.61 -27.15
CA SER A 4 19.94 -18.59 -26.08
C SER A 4 18.72 -18.41 -25.17
N HIS A 5 18.09 -19.54 -24.89
CA HIS A 5 17.08 -19.72 -23.86
C HIS A 5 17.77 -19.63 -22.49
N ILE A 6 17.68 -18.50 -21.79
CA ILE A 6 17.90 -18.40 -20.34
C ILE A 6 17.01 -17.30 -19.77
N LEU A 7 15.69 -17.53 -19.77
CA LEU A 7 14.84 -16.99 -18.71
C LEU A 7 14.22 -18.21 -18.05
N ALA A 8 15.06 -18.79 -17.20
CA ALA A 8 14.77 -19.92 -16.35
C ALA A 8 13.59 -19.57 -15.43
N ALA A 9 12.56 -20.39 -15.53
CA ALA A 9 11.78 -20.92 -14.42
C ALA A 9 11.80 -20.09 -13.12
N LEU A 10 10.81 -19.20 -12.99
CA LEU A 10 10.19 -18.92 -11.71
C LEU A 10 8.76 -19.47 -11.72
N SER A 11 8.65 -20.77 -11.96
CA SER A 11 7.55 -21.57 -11.44
C SER A 11 7.72 -21.66 -9.93
N VAL A 12 7.25 -20.64 -9.23
CA VAL A 12 7.06 -20.68 -7.79
C VAL A 12 5.94 -21.68 -7.52
N ALA A 13 6.34 -22.93 -7.33
CA ALA A 13 5.52 -23.94 -6.69
C ALA A 13 5.28 -23.47 -5.25
N LEU A 14 4.08 -22.94 -4.97
CA LEU A 14 3.62 -22.76 -3.59
C LEU A 14 2.29 -23.52 -3.38
N LEU A 15 2.46 -24.65 -2.68
CA LEU A 15 1.54 -25.35 -1.78
C LEU A 15 0.18 -25.81 -2.34
N ALA A 16 0.18 -27.07 -2.80
CA ALA A 16 -0.87 -28.00 -2.45
C ALA A 16 -0.74 -28.38 -0.96
N ALA A 17 -1.21 -27.51 -0.06
CA ALA A 17 -1.60 -27.91 1.29
C ALA A 17 -3.12 -28.15 1.24
N ALA A 18 -3.52 -29.39 1.42
CA ALA A 18 -4.93 -29.78 1.53
C ALA A 18 -5.67 -28.82 2.49
N PRO A 19 -6.91 -28.41 2.17
CA PRO A 19 -7.67 -27.51 3.02
C PRO A 19 -8.04 -28.25 4.31
N ARG A 20 -7.21 -28.12 5.35
CA ARG A 20 -7.77 -27.99 6.69
C ARG A 20 -8.72 -26.81 6.56
N SER A 21 -9.97 -26.98 6.97
CA SER A 21 -11.01 -25.94 6.96
C SER A 21 -10.53 -24.76 7.80
N ALA A 22 -9.67 -23.94 7.22
CA ALA A 22 -9.21 -22.70 7.77
C ALA A 22 -10.48 -21.86 7.89
N SER A 23 -10.76 -21.44 9.11
CA SER A 23 -11.83 -20.49 9.37
C SER A 23 -11.72 -19.33 8.36
N GLY A 24 -12.83 -18.71 7.95
CA GLY A 24 -12.78 -17.60 6.99
C GLY A 24 -11.81 -16.47 7.40
N ALA A 25 -11.57 -16.33 8.71
CA ALA A 25 -10.55 -15.46 9.27
C ALA A 25 -9.11 -15.85 8.84
N GLU A 26 -8.72 -17.11 8.98
CA GLU A 26 -7.40 -17.64 8.59
C GLU A 26 -7.19 -17.57 7.07
N CYS A 27 -8.23 -17.85 6.27
CA CYS A 27 -8.15 -17.67 4.83
C CYS A 27 -7.90 -16.20 4.47
N SER A 28 -8.67 -15.29 5.07
CA SER A 28 -8.53 -13.85 4.80
C SER A 28 -7.17 -13.28 5.23
N SER A 29 -6.59 -13.82 6.31
CA SER A 29 -5.27 -13.41 6.81
C SER A 29 -4.15 -13.94 5.90
N ALA A 30 -4.25 -15.18 5.41
CA ALA A 30 -3.34 -15.75 4.43
C ALA A 30 -3.35 -14.94 3.12
N CYS A 31 -4.52 -14.59 2.60
CA CYS A 31 -4.65 -13.72 1.44
C CYS A 31 -3.99 -12.34 1.69
N ALA A 32 -4.14 -11.78 2.89
CA ALA A 32 -3.51 -10.51 3.25
C ALA A 32 -1.97 -10.61 3.35
N VAL A 33 -1.43 -11.74 3.83
CA VAL A 33 0.00 -12.05 3.78
C VAL A 33 0.48 -12.12 2.33
N GLY A 34 -0.21 -12.87 1.47
CA GLY A 34 0.11 -12.99 0.05
C GLY A 34 0.18 -11.63 -0.65
N LYS A 35 -0.79 -10.73 -0.40
CA LYS A 35 -0.72 -9.35 -0.89
C LYS A 35 0.52 -8.61 -0.40
N ARG A 36 0.88 -8.74 0.88
CA ARG A 36 2.06 -8.05 1.44
C ARG A 36 3.34 -8.52 0.75
N THR A 37 3.48 -9.82 0.53
CA THR A 37 4.62 -10.40 -0.20
C THR A 37 4.66 -9.90 -1.64
N CYS A 38 3.55 -9.98 -2.38
CA CYS A 38 3.45 -9.50 -3.76
C CYS A 38 3.80 -8.00 -3.88
N MET A 39 3.34 -7.18 -2.94
CA MET A 39 3.66 -5.74 -2.90
C MET A 39 5.12 -5.48 -2.52
N ALA A 40 5.73 -6.32 -1.68
CA ALA A 40 7.14 -6.24 -1.33
C ALA A 40 8.02 -6.60 -2.53
N GLU A 41 7.69 -7.67 -3.25
CA GLU A 41 8.37 -8.07 -4.48
C GLU A 41 8.30 -6.95 -5.55
N ALA A 42 7.13 -6.34 -5.76
CA ALA A 42 6.99 -5.22 -6.68
C ALA A 42 7.86 -4.01 -6.28
N ARG A 43 8.09 -3.77 -4.98
CA ARG A 43 8.99 -2.72 -4.49
C ARG A 43 10.45 -3.06 -4.74
N THR A 44 10.84 -4.31 -4.51
CA THR A 44 12.19 -4.81 -4.80
C THR A 44 12.49 -4.77 -6.30
N ALA A 45 11.53 -5.17 -7.13
CA ALA A 45 11.64 -5.05 -8.59
C ALA A 45 11.81 -3.59 -9.02
N PHE A 46 11.05 -2.66 -8.43
CA PHE A 46 11.19 -1.24 -8.71
C PHE A 46 12.56 -0.68 -8.32
N SER A 47 13.08 -1.03 -7.14
CA SER A 47 14.37 -0.52 -6.68
C SER A 47 15.52 -1.01 -7.58
N SER A 48 15.48 -2.29 -7.98
CA SER A 48 16.39 -2.89 -8.94
C SER A 48 16.32 -2.21 -10.30
N CYS A 49 15.12 -2.08 -10.86
CA CYS A 49 14.89 -1.42 -12.13
C CYS A 49 15.37 0.05 -12.12
N ARG A 50 15.14 0.78 -11.02
CA ARG A 50 15.64 2.15 -10.85
C ARG A 50 17.17 2.22 -10.81
N ALA A 51 17.85 1.19 -10.29
CA ALA A 51 19.31 1.10 -10.33
C ALA A 51 19.80 0.90 -11.78
N THR A 52 19.19 -0.04 -12.51
CA THR A 52 19.51 -0.33 -13.92
C THR A 52 19.28 0.88 -14.81
N CYS A 53 18.22 1.66 -14.60
CA CYS A 53 17.95 2.84 -15.41
C CYS A 53 18.98 3.96 -15.25
N ARG A 54 19.84 3.94 -14.20
CA ARG A 54 20.90 4.96 -14.05
C ARG A 54 22.02 4.79 -15.07
N THR A 55 22.28 3.57 -15.50
CA THR A 55 23.33 3.22 -16.46
C THR A 55 22.77 3.01 -17.87
N SER A 56 21.48 3.31 -18.08
CA SER A 56 20.83 3.19 -19.39
C SER A 56 21.23 4.35 -20.31
N SER A 57 21.33 4.07 -21.60
CA SER A 57 21.48 5.08 -22.66
C SER A 57 20.28 6.04 -22.74
N SER A 58 19.10 5.61 -22.26
CA SER A 58 17.88 6.41 -22.22
C SER A 58 17.21 6.34 -20.84
N PRO A 59 17.75 7.04 -19.81
CA PRO A 59 17.25 6.95 -18.44
C PRO A 59 15.78 7.32 -18.28
N GLY A 60 15.30 8.29 -19.07
CA GLY A 60 13.90 8.73 -19.06
C GLY A 60 12.95 7.63 -19.52
N GLN A 61 13.20 7.04 -20.70
CA GLN A 61 12.37 5.98 -21.26
C GLN A 61 12.41 4.72 -20.39
N CYS A 62 13.58 4.38 -19.85
CA CYS A 62 13.74 3.28 -18.90
C CYS A 62 12.88 3.48 -17.65
N ARG A 63 12.90 4.67 -17.04
CA ARG A 63 12.08 4.98 -15.85
C ARG A 63 10.58 4.91 -16.15
N THR A 64 10.14 5.37 -17.32
CA THR A 64 8.73 5.29 -17.70
C THR A 64 8.27 3.84 -17.82
N SER A 65 9.04 2.98 -18.50
CA SER A 65 8.75 1.54 -18.58
C SER A 65 8.72 0.91 -17.19
N CYS A 66 9.73 1.21 -16.38
CA CYS A 66 9.84 0.74 -15.00
C CYS A 66 8.60 1.04 -14.16
N LEU A 67 8.07 2.26 -14.27
CA LEU A 67 6.89 2.70 -13.55
C LEU A 67 5.63 1.98 -14.06
N ALA A 68 5.53 1.74 -15.36
CA ALA A 68 4.44 0.99 -15.97
C ALA A 68 4.41 -0.46 -15.47
N ASP A 69 5.56 -1.13 -15.42
CA ASP A 69 5.69 -2.51 -14.94
C ASP A 69 5.29 -2.64 -13.47
N VAL A 70 5.72 -1.71 -12.63
CA VAL A 70 5.33 -1.67 -11.21
C VAL A 70 3.84 -1.39 -11.04
N ALA A 71 3.27 -0.51 -11.86
CA ALA A 71 1.83 -0.27 -11.84
C ALA A 71 1.04 -1.52 -12.23
N ALA A 72 1.50 -2.25 -13.25
CA ALA A 72 0.94 -3.53 -13.68
C ALA A 72 1.04 -4.60 -12.59
N ALA A 73 2.22 -4.80 -12.00
CA ALA A 73 2.44 -5.74 -10.90
C ALA A 73 1.53 -5.44 -9.70
N ARG A 74 1.42 -4.17 -9.29
CA ARG A 74 0.50 -3.76 -8.21
C ARG A 74 -0.97 -3.97 -8.56
N LYS A 75 -1.34 -3.90 -9.84
CA LYS A 75 -2.70 -4.22 -10.30
C LYS A 75 -2.94 -5.72 -10.18
N ALA A 76 -2.03 -6.55 -10.69
CA ALA A 76 -2.09 -8.01 -10.58
C ALA A 76 -2.22 -8.46 -9.10
N CYS A 77 -1.34 -7.99 -8.21
CA CYS A 77 -1.43 -8.30 -6.77
C CYS A 77 -2.79 -7.94 -6.13
N ARG A 78 -3.49 -6.92 -6.65
CA ARG A 78 -4.83 -6.53 -6.16
C ARG A 78 -5.92 -7.44 -6.69
N THR A 79 -5.81 -7.88 -7.94
CA THR A 79 -6.68 -8.89 -8.53
C THR A 79 -6.52 -10.21 -7.76
N ASP A 80 -5.29 -10.69 -7.59
CA ASP A 80 -5.01 -11.95 -6.88
C ASP A 80 -5.55 -11.94 -5.44
N LEU A 81 -5.44 -10.80 -4.74
CA LEU A 81 -6.05 -10.65 -3.41
C LEU A 81 -7.58 -10.81 -3.47
N THR A 82 -8.20 -10.18 -4.47
CA THR A 82 -9.66 -10.22 -4.62
C THR A 82 -10.10 -11.65 -4.89
N ASP A 83 -9.43 -12.31 -5.83
CA ASP A 83 -9.71 -13.70 -6.20
C ASP A 83 -9.51 -14.63 -5.00
N CYS A 84 -8.38 -14.51 -4.28
CA CYS A 84 -8.11 -15.25 -3.05
C CYS A 84 -9.24 -15.07 -2.01
N ARG A 85 -9.72 -13.83 -1.81
CA ARG A 85 -10.80 -13.54 -0.87
C ARG A 85 -12.14 -14.10 -1.32
N THR A 86 -12.43 -14.12 -2.62
CA THR A 86 -13.66 -14.72 -3.14
C THR A 86 -13.68 -16.24 -3.00
N SER A 87 -12.50 -16.88 -2.96
CA SER A 87 -12.38 -18.31 -2.68
C SER A 87 -12.47 -18.66 -1.19
N CYS A 88 -12.40 -17.67 -0.29
CA CYS A 88 -12.56 -17.90 1.14
C CYS A 88 -14.03 -18.14 1.52
N PRO A 89 -14.31 -18.95 2.55
CA PRO A 89 -15.66 -19.06 3.08
C PRO A 89 -16.14 -17.69 3.59
N PRO A 90 -17.44 -17.37 3.42
CA PRO A 90 -17.96 -16.06 3.77
C PRO A 90 -17.80 -15.79 5.27
N PRO A 91 -17.48 -14.54 5.66
CA PRO A 91 -17.42 -14.18 7.07
C PRO A 91 -18.81 -14.29 7.70
N SER A 92 -18.85 -14.43 9.03
CA SER A 92 -20.11 -14.31 9.77
C SER A 92 -20.74 -12.93 9.52
N PRO A 93 -22.08 -12.78 9.62
CA PRO A 93 -22.75 -11.49 9.46
C PRO A 93 -22.15 -10.40 10.36
N CYS A 94 -21.77 -10.76 11.59
CA CYS A 94 -21.15 -9.83 12.54
C CYS A 94 -19.77 -9.36 12.06
N THR A 95 -18.88 -10.30 11.70
CA THR A 95 -17.53 -9.95 11.20
C THR A 95 -17.61 -9.17 9.87
N GLY A 96 -18.60 -9.49 9.02
CA GLY A 96 -18.89 -8.74 7.81
C GLY A 96 -19.26 -7.28 8.09
N ALA A 97 -20.15 -7.04 9.06
CA ALA A 97 -20.55 -5.69 9.47
C ALA A 97 -19.35 -4.90 10.05
N CYS A 98 -18.55 -5.52 10.91
CA CYS A 98 -17.30 -4.91 11.43
C CYS A 98 -16.33 -4.56 10.30
N GLY A 99 -16.19 -5.43 9.29
CA GLY A 99 -15.39 -5.19 8.10
C GLY A 99 -15.87 -4.00 7.28
N GLN A 100 -17.19 -3.82 7.13
CA GLN A 100 -17.77 -2.66 6.45
C GLN A 100 -17.51 -1.36 7.22
N GLN A 101 -17.62 -1.38 8.55
CA GLN A 101 -17.31 -0.23 9.39
C GLN A 101 -15.84 0.19 9.26
N MET A 102 -14.93 -0.79 9.29
CA MET A 102 -13.50 -0.57 9.04
C MET A 102 -13.26 0.02 7.64
N ALA A 103 -13.89 -0.53 6.61
CA ALA A 103 -13.76 -0.02 5.24
C ALA A 103 -14.24 1.43 5.14
N SER A 104 -15.34 1.78 5.80
CA SER A 104 -15.83 3.16 5.87
C SER A 104 -14.85 4.08 6.58
N CYS A 105 -14.33 3.67 7.74
CA CYS A 105 -13.33 4.42 8.50
C CYS A 105 -12.08 4.68 7.67
N MET A 106 -11.53 3.64 7.03
CA MET A 106 -10.33 3.76 6.19
C MET A 106 -10.55 4.63 4.95
N ARG A 107 -11.76 4.63 4.36
CA ARG A 107 -12.11 5.57 3.29
C ARG A 107 -12.08 7.01 3.79
N GLY A 108 -12.61 7.27 4.99
CA GLY A 108 -12.52 8.58 5.62
C GLY A 108 -11.07 9.04 5.80
N VAL A 109 -10.23 8.20 6.40
CA VAL A 109 -8.79 8.47 6.59
C VAL A 109 -8.08 8.75 5.26
N GLN A 110 -8.36 7.97 4.22
CA GLN A 110 -7.77 8.19 2.89
C GLN A 110 -8.22 9.50 2.25
N THR A 111 -9.50 9.84 2.35
CA THR A 111 -10.04 11.11 1.84
C THR A 111 -9.39 12.29 2.56
N THR A 112 -9.35 12.27 3.90
CA THR A 112 -8.70 13.31 4.70
C THR A 112 -7.21 13.44 4.37
N GLY A 113 -6.51 12.32 4.26
CA GLY A 113 -5.09 12.31 3.89
C GLY A 113 -4.83 12.89 2.50
N LYS A 114 -5.70 12.59 1.53
CA LYS A 114 -5.61 13.12 0.17
C LYS A 114 -5.81 14.64 0.16
N SER A 115 -6.86 15.13 0.83
CA SER A 115 -7.13 16.57 0.96
C SER A 115 -5.96 17.28 1.64
N CYS A 116 -5.48 16.78 2.78
CA CYS A 116 -4.32 17.33 3.49
C CYS A 116 -3.08 17.43 2.59
N GLY A 117 -2.78 16.37 1.84
CA GLY A 117 -1.66 16.36 0.90
C GLY A 117 -1.81 17.37 -0.24
N GLN A 118 -3.03 17.53 -0.77
CA GLN A 118 -3.33 18.54 -1.80
C GLN A 118 -3.14 19.96 -1.24
N ASP A 119 -3.66 20.23 -0.04
CA ASP A 119 -3.52 21.53 0.62
C ASP A 119 -2.06 21.89 0.87
N CYS A 120 -1.24 20.93 1.33
CA CYS A 120 0.20 21.13 1.49
C CYS A 120 0.86 21.48 0.15
N LEU A 121 0.53 20.76 -0.93
CA LEU A 121 1.10 21.00 -2.25
C LEU A 121 0.71 22.37 -2.82
N ASP A 122 -0.53 22.79 -2.61
CA ASP A 122 -1.00 24.10 -3.07
C ASP A 122 -0.36 25.25 -2.28
N GLN A 123 -0.16 25.07 -0.96
CA GLN A 123 0.66 25.97 -0.16
C GLN A 123 2.11 26.04 -0.68
N GLY A 124 2.72 24.89 -0.97
CA GLY A 124 4.08 24.81 -1.50
C GLY A 124 4.23 25.51 -2.86
N ARG A 125 3.26 25.34 -3.78
CA ARG A 125 3.22 26.04 -5.07
C ARG A 125 3.10 27.55 -4.91
N SER A 126 2.24 27.98 -3.99
CA SER A 126 2.03 29.40 -3.68
C SER A 126 3.30 30.03 -3.11
N ALA A 127 3.95 29.36 -2.16
CA ALA A 127 5.23 29.78 -1.58
C ALA A 127 6.34 29.83 -2.64
N ALA A 128 6.44 28.80 -3.50
CA ALA A 128 7.41 28.79 -4.60
C ALA A 128 7.18 29.94 -5.60
N ALA A 129 5.92 30.25 -5.90
CA ALA A 129 5.57 31.37 -6.77
C ALA A 129 6.00 32.72 -6.16
N ALA A 130 5.79 32.91 -4.85
CA ALA A 130 6.24 34.10 -4.12
C ALA A 130 7.78 34.20 -4.09
N CYS A 131 8.49 33.08 -3.86
CA CYS A 131 9.95 33.06 -3.81
C CYS A 131 10.62 33.46 -5.12
N ARG A 132 9.95 33.33 -6.27
CA ARG A 132 10.52 33.76 -7.57
C ARG A 132 10.76 35.27 -7.66
N GLN A 133 10.06 36.06 -6.85
CA GLN A 133 10.20 37.51 -6.80
C GLN A 133 11.08 37.99 -5.62
N ALA A 134 11.61 37.06 -4.83
CA ALA A 134 12.46 37.38 -3.69
C ALA A 134 13.87 37.81 -4.13
N ALA A 135 14.53 38.61 -3.30
CA ALA A 135 15.93 39.01 -3.52
C ALA A 135 16.90 37.81 -3.51
N ASP A 136 16.60 36.76 -2.75
CA ASP A 136 17.28 35.47 -2.77
C ASP A 136 16.26 34.32 -2.97
N PRO A 137 15.94 33.99 -4.23
CA PRO A 137 14.98 32.92 -4.55
C PRO A 137 15.43 31.55 -4.04
N ALA A 138 16.74 31.28 -4.01
CA ALA A 138 17.27 29.96 -3.67
C ALA A 138 17.09 29.67 -2.17
N SER A 139 17.41 30.64 -1.31
CA SER A 139 17.22 30.54 0.13
C SER A 139 15.72 30.50 0.50
N CYS A 140 14.90 31.31 -0.18
CA CYS A 140 13.45 31.28 -0.02
C CYS A 140 12.85 29.91 -0.40
N LEU A 141 13.20 29.35 -1.56
CA LEU A 141 12.72 28.05 -2.01
C LEU A 141 13.13 26.91 -1.07
N ARG A 142 14.32 26.98 -0.48
CA ARG A 142 14.79 25.99 0.50
C ARG A 142 13.93 26.00 1.76
N ALA A 143 13.56 27.19 2.25
CA ALA A 143 12.64 27.33 3.39
C ALA A 143 11.21 26.88 3.06
N ALA A 144 10.71 27.22 1.87
CA ALA A 144 9.40 26.74 1.41
C ALA A 144 9.36 25.20 1.29
N ALA A 145 10.45 24.59 0.81
CA ALA A 145 10.57 23.14 0.71
C ALA A 145 10.59 22.45 2.09
N SER A 146 11.26 23.03 3.09
CA SER A 146 11.26 22.45 4.44
C SER A 146 9.88 22.55 5.09
N GLN A 147 9.16 23.66 4.91
CA GLN A 147 7.78 23.81 5.36
C GLN A 147 6.84 22.80 4.70
N LEU A 148 6.95 22.63 3.38
CA LEU A 148 6.18 21.61 2.65
C LEU A 148 6.47 20.20 3.20
N ALA A 149 7.74 19.87 3.45
CA ALA A 149 8.11 18.57 4.00
C ALA A 149 7.53 18.34 5.42
N MET A 150 7.50 19.37 6.27
CA MET A 150 6.87 19.30 7.58
C MET A 150 5.35 19.12 7.48
N CYS A 151 4.69 19.86 6.57
CA CYS A 151 3.26 19.73 6.30
C CYS A 151 2.90 18.29 5.87
N LEU A 152 3.61 17.76 4.87
CA LEU A 152 3.40 16.40 4.37
C LEU A 152 3.66 15.33 5.43
N ARG A 153 4.67 15.54 6.30
CA ARG A 153 4.91 14.64 7.43
C ARG A 153 3.76 14.68 8.45
N GLY A 154 3.21 15.86 8.73
CA GLY A 154 2.02 16.01 9.56
C GLY A 154 0.82 15.24 8.99
N CYS A 155 0.55 15.38 7.69
CA CYS A 155 -0.51 14.60 7.02
C CYS A 155 -0.27 13.10 7.11
N ALA A 156 0.98 12.65 6.89
CA ALA A 156 1.33 11.23 6.96
C ALA A 156 1.12 10.65 8.36
N ASN A 157 1.48 11.39 9.41
CA ASN A 157 1.22 11.00 10.79
C ASN A 157 -0.29 10.93 11.06
N GLY A 158 -1.07 11.93 10.66
CA GLY A 158 -2.53 11.90 10.82
C GLY A 158 -3.21 10.72 10.12
N VAL A 159 -2.74 10.35 8.92
CA VAL A 159 -3.21 9.14 8.22
C VAL A 159 -2.83 7.87 8.98
N HIS A 160 -1.62 7.81 9.53
CA HIS A 160 -1.16 6.67 10.32
C HIS A 160 -2.00 6.50 11.59
N ASP A 161 -2.17 7.56 12.36
CA ASP A 161 -2.94 7.57 13.60
C ASP A 161 -4.41 7.22 13.34
N GLY A 162 -4.99 7.77 12.27
CA GLY A 162 -6.33 7.42 11.81
C GLY A 162 -6.47 5.93 11.47
N ALA A 163 -5.48 5.35 10.77
CA ALA A 163 -5.48 3.94 10.44
C ALA A 163 -5.36 3.04 11.69
N VAL A 164 -4.53 3.42 12.67
CA VAL A 164 -4.42 2.75 13.96
C VAL A 164 -5.75 2.80 14.71
N GLY A 165 -6.41 3.96 14.74
CA GLY A 165 -7.75 4.13 15.32
C GLY A 165 -8.81 3.24 14.66
N CYS A 166 -8.84 3.21 13.32
CA CYS A 166 -9.74 2.32 12.58
C CYS A 166 -9.48 0.84 12.92
N ALA A 167 -8.21 0.43 13.00
CA ALA A 167 -7.86 -0.95 13.36
C ALA A 167 -8.25 -1.30 14.81
N ALA A 168 -8.13 -0.35 15.75
CA ALA A 168 -8.61 -0.53 17.12
C ALA A 168 -10.14 -0.72 17.17
N MET A 169 -10.89 0.10 16.44
CA MET A 169 -12.35 -0.04 16.31
C MET A 169 -12.76 -1.39 15.73
N LEU A 170 -12.05 -1.86 14.70
CA LEU A 170 -12.30 -3.19 14.12
C LEU A 170 -12.10 -4.31 15.17
N ARG A 171 -10.99 -4.27 15.91
CA ARG A 171 -10.71 -5.28 16.94
C ARG A 171 -11.79 -5.28 18.03
N ALA A 172 -12.21 -4.10 18.49
CA ALA A 172 -13.29 -3.97 19.46
C ALA A 172 -14.62 -4.52 18.92
N CYS A 173 -14.96 -4.23 17.66
CA CYS A 173 -16.17 -4.75 17.03
C CYS A 173 -16.15 -6.28 16.90
N ILE A 174 -15.03 -6.87 16.47
CA ILE A 174 -14.88 -8.33 16.36
C ILE A 174 -14.96 -9.00 17.73
N ALA A 175 -14.36 -8.40 18.77
CA ALA A 175 -14.42 -8.92 20.13
C ALA A 175 -15.84 -8.93 20.71
N ALA A 176 -16.72 -8.03 20.23
CA ALA A 176 -18.12 -7.97 20.63
C ALA A 176 -19.04 -8.94 19.87
N CYS A 177 -18.53 -9.66 18.86
CA CYS A 177 -19.34 -10.61 18.11
C CYS A 177 -19.67 -11.88 18.94
N PRO A 178 -20.93 -12.36 18.92
CA PRO A 178 -21.31 -13.60 19.60
C PRO A 178 -20.59 -14.81 18.97
N GLY A 179 -20.01 -15.68 19.80
CA GLY A 179 -19.18 -16.81 19.37
C GLY A 179 -17.70 -16.44 19.20
N GLY A 180 -17.19 -15.54 20.04
CA GLY A 180 -15.84 -14.95 20.01
C GLY A 180 -14.74 -15.83 19.43
N SER A 181 -13.84 -15.23 18.65
CA SER A 181 -12.68 -15.93 18.09
C SER A 181 -11.91 -16.66 19.20
N PRO A 182 -11.76 -18.00 19.15
CA PRO A 182 -10.87 -18.74 20.06
C PRO A 182 -9.38 -18.38 19.88
N SER A 183 -9.05 -17.43 19.01
CA SER A 183 -7.69 -17.00 18.70
C SER A 183 -7.17 -15.92 19.67
N GLY A 184 -7.19 -16.22 20.96
CA GLY A 184 -6.29 -15.60 21.95
C GLY A 184 -4.86 -16.16 21.89
N ALA A 185 -4.57 -17.11 20.98
CA ALA A 185 -3.35 -17.90 20.97
C ALA A 185 -2.15 -17.31 20.19
N PHE A 186 -2.23 -16.10 19.62
CA PHE A 186 -1.12 -15.50 18.86
C PHE A 186 -0.92 -14.00 19.11
N LEU A 187 -1.18 -13.55 20.34
CA LEU A 187 -0.75 -12.22 20.80
C LEU A 187 0.46 -12.37 21.74
N ASP A 188 1.61 -12.65 21.13
CA ASP A 188 2.95 -12.27 21.60
C ASP A 188 3.78 -11.87 20.37
#